data_AF-A0A7S1JNT9-F1
#
_entry.id   AF-A0A7S1JNT9-F1
#
_cell.length_a   1.000
_cell.length_b   1.000
_cell.length_c   1.000
_cell.angle_alpha   90.00
_cell.angle_beta   90.00
_cell.angle_gamma   90.00
#
_symmetry.space_group_name_H-M   'P 1'
#
loop_
_entity.id
_entity.type
_entity.pdbx_description
1 polymer ?
#
loop_
_entity_poly.entity_id
_entity_poly.type
_entity_poly.pdbx_seq_one_letter_code
_entity_poly.pdbx_strand_id
1 'polypeptide(L)'
;IYRLFGHLLTDVGTSLALQQADRGAYRVASVTFRVVPLGELPGGHGYAEGYKRTDLAIRRGVRLFPSFSAFLLHNLLGRWCGEVDRRRVFDAAVGPYDYGRLLTEGITE
;
A
#
# COMPACT_ATOMS: atom_id res chain seq x y z
N ILE A 1 9.58 14.67 -3.92
CA ILE A 1 8.52 13.74 -4.38
C ILE A 1 7.33 13.76 -3.44
N TYR A 2 7.44 13.25 -2.20
CA TYR A 2 6.28 13.22 -1.31
C TYR A 2 5.66 14.58 -0.98
N ARG A 3 6.47 15.63 -0.83
CA ARG A 3 5.96 17.01 -0.66
C ARG A 3 5.13 17.50 -1.86
N LEU A 4 5.39 16.98 -3.06
CA LEU A 4 4.70 17.37 -4.30
C LEU A 4 3.36 16.66 -4.47
N PHE A 5 3.26 15.39 -4.08
CA PHE A 5 2.09 14.57 -4.38
C PHE A 5 1.36 14.08 -3.12
N GLY A 6 1.94 14.22 -1.94
CA GLY A 6 1.41 13.69 -0.68
C GLY A 6 0.04 14.23 -0.31
N HIS A 7 -0.28 15.46 -0.73
CA HIS A 7 -1.59 16.07 -0.55
C HIS A 7 -2.64 15.55 -1.56
N LEU A 8 -2.21 15.00 -2.70
CA LEU A 8 -3.09 14.43 -3.73
C LEU A 8 -3.44 12.97 -3.44
N LEU A 9 -2.65 12.32 -2.57
CA LEU A 9 -2.85 10.94 -2.18
C LEU A 9 -4.00 10.86 -1.16
N THR A 10 -5.23 10.69 -1.66
CA THR A 10 -6.44 10.43 -0.87
C THR A 10 -7.03 9.09 -1.29
N ASP A 11 -7.35 8.25 -0.31
CA ASP A 11 -7.86 6.89 -0.50
C ASP A 11 -9.10 6.72 0.39
N VAL A 12 -10.29 6.62 -0.23
CA VAL A 12 -11.61 6.44 0.43
C VAL A 12 -11.78 7.33 1.68
N GLY A 13 -11.56 8.64 1.53
CA GLY A 13 -11.69 9.62 2.62
C GLY A 13 -10.53 9.64 3.63
N THR A 14 -9.53 8.76 3.48
CA THR A 14 -8.31 8.75 4.29
C THR A 14 -7.21 9.51 3.54
N SER A 15 -6.76 10.61 4.13
CA SER A 15 -5.58 11.32 3.64
C SER A 15 -4.33 10.50 3.88
N LEU A 16 -3.52 10.29 2.83
CA LEU A 16 -2.18 9.70 2.93
C LEU A 16 -1.14 10.75 3.36
N ALA A 17 -1.57 11.80 4.06
CA ALA A 17 -0.70 12.77 4.68
C ALA A 17 0.22 12.11 5.73
N LEU A 18 1.45 12.62 5.80
CA LEU A 18 2.47 12.16 6.71
C LEU A 18 2.15 12.78 8.05
N GLN A 19 1.83 11.93 9.00
CA GLN A 19 1.48 12.34 10.35
C GLN A 19 2.54 11.82 11.29
N GLN A 20 2.94 12.65 12.24
CA GLN A 20 3.76 12.20 13.35
C GLN A 20 2.89 11.32 14.26
N ALA A 21 3.45 10.20 14.70
CA ALA A 21 2.85 9.28 15.66
C ALA A 21 3.68 9.25 16.94
N ASP A 22 3.28 8.44 17.91
CA ASP A 22 3.95 8.37 19.20
C ASP A 22 5.39 7.86 19.09
N ARG A 23 6.26 8.35 19.99
CA ARG A 23 7.65 7.87 20.17
C ARG A 23 8.54 7.99 18.93
N GLY A 24 8.38 9.06 18.15
CA GLY A 24 9.21 9.32 16.95
C GLY A 24 8.85 8.44 15.75
N ALA A 25 7.73 7.71 15.84
CA ALA A 25 7.15 7.05 14.68
C ALA A 25 6.41 8.06 13.80
N TYR A 26 6.20 7.65 12.56
CA TYR A 26 5.40 8.35 11.57
C TYR A 26 4.32 7.40 11.09
N ARG A 27 3.21 7.96 10.62
CA ARG A 27 2.16 7.20 9.95
C ARG A 27 1.74 7.88 8.66
N VAL A 28 1.37 7.06 7.68
CA VAL A 28 0.72 7.47 6.44
C VAL A 28 -0.51 6.58 6.29
N ALA A 29 -1.70 7.21 6.26
CA ALA A 29 -2.99 6.52 6.46
C ALA A 29 -2.95 5.56 7.67
N SER A 30 -3.12 4.26 7.45
CA SER A 30 -3.13 3.22 8.50
C SER A 30 -1.77 2.53 8.69
N VAL A 31 -0.71 3.01 8.02
CA VAL A 31 0.62 2.39 8.07
C VAL A 31 1.56 3.21 8.93
N THR A 32 1.99 2.64 10.05
CA THR A 32 3.02 3.22 10.94
C THR A 32 4.41 2.71 10.59
N PHE A 33 5.41 3.59 10.63
CA PHE A 33 6.81 3.31 10.35
C PHE A 33 7.73 4.23 11.16
N ARG A 34 9.03 3.93 11.19
CA ARG A 34 10.05 4.81 11.78
C ARG A 34 11.15 5.10 10.77
N VAL A 35 11.76 6.25 10.91
CA VAL A 35 13.01 6.57 10.20
C VAL A 35 14.15 5.83 10.89
N VAL A 36 15.07 5.25 10.13
CA VAL A 36 16.25 4.56 10.64
C VAL A 36 17.48 5.40 10.31
N PRO A 37 18.15 5.98 11.32
CA PRO A 37 19.45 6.62 11.14
C PRO A 37 20.48 5.64 10.61
N LEU A 38 21.48 6.14 9.86
CA LEU A 38 22.57 5.32 9.33
C LEU A 38 23.26 4.47 10.41
N GLY A 39 23.50 5.03 11.61
CA GLY A 39 24.13 4.32 12.72
C GLY A 39 23.27 3.19 13.35
N GLU A 40 21.98 3.13 13.03
CA GLU A 40 21.07 2.06 13.46
C GLU A 40 20.83 1.00 12.38
N LEU A 41 21.42 1.18 11.18
CA LEU A 41 21.35 0.16 10.14
C LEU A 41 22.21 -1.04 10.54
N PRO A 42 21.76 -2.29 10.24
CA PRO A 42 22.59 -3.46 10.47
C PRO A 42 23.93 -3.33 9.74
N GLY A 43 25.04 -3.52 10.45
CA GLY A 43 26.38 -3.44 9.86
C GLY A 43 26.53 -4.42 8.71
N GLY A 44 27.08 -3.97 7.58
CA GLY A 44 27.25 -4.78 6.36
C GLY A 44 26.00 -4.92 5.49
N HIS A 45 24.88 -4.30 5.87
CA HIS A 45 23.70 -4.29 5.01
C HIS A 45 23.93 -3.37 3.81
N GLY A 46 23.65 -3.82 2.58
CA GLY A 46 23.84 -3.03 1.35
C GLY A 46 23.07 -1.70 1.28
N TYR A 47 22.20 -1.42 2.26
CA TYR A 47 21.50 -0.14 2.38
C TYR A 47 22.36 0.95 3.03
N ALA A 48 23.44 0.57 3.74
CA ALA A 48 24.39 1.52 4.30
C ALA A 48 25.20 2.22 3.19
N GLU A 49 25.56 1.48 2.14
CA GLU A 49 26.30 2.00 0.97
C GLU A 49 25.49 3.01 0.15
N GLY A 50 24.18 2.78 0.05
CA GLY A 50 23.24 3.66 -0.67
C GLY A 50 22.55 4.73 0.18
N TYR A 51 22.93 4.90 1.45
CA TYR A 51 22.21 5.77 2.37
C TYR A 51 22.33 7.25 1.99
N LYS A 52 21.18 7.91 1.81
CA LYS A 52 21.13 9.35 1.52
C LYS A 52 20.45 10.09 2.68
N ARG A 53 21.10 11.13 3.20
CA ARG A 53 20.48 11.99 4.23
C ARG A 53 19.19 12.67 3.76
N THR A 54 19.02 12.82 2.45
CA THR A 54 17.83 13.40 1.83
C THR A 54 16.74 12.37 1.54
N ASP A 55 17.05 11.07 1.60
CA ASP A 55 16.09 9.98 1.39
C ASP A 55 16.38 8.84 2.37
N LEU A 56 15.84 9.01 3.58
CA LEU A 56 16.20 8.23 4.75
C LEU A 56 15.63 6.81 4.69
N ALA A 57 16.36 5.86 5.26
CA ALA A 57 15.88 4.49 5.39
C ALA A 57 14.65 4.42 6.32
N ILE A 58 13.71 3.54 6.00
CA ILE A 58 12.45 3.40 6.72
C ILE A 58 12.30 1.99 7.25
N ARG A 59 11.86 1.84 8.49
CA ARG A 59 11.50 0.54 9.09
C ARG A 59 10.01 0.48 9.38
N ARG A 60 9.38 -0.58 8.89
CA ARG A 60 7.98 -0.94 9.16
C ARG A 60 7.96 -2.33 9.79
N GLY A 61 7.78 -2.40 11.11
CA GLY A 61 7.85 -3.66 11.85
C GLY A 61 9.21 -4.35 11.65
N VAL A 62 9.19 -5.52 11.01
CA VAL A 62 10.39 -6.31 10.68
C VAL A 62 10.99 -5.97 9.31
N ARG A 63 10.28 -5.24 8.46
CA ARG A 63 10.74 -4.88 7.11
C ARG A 63 11.53 -3.57 7.14
N LEU A 64 12.68 -3.57 6.46
CA LEU A 64 13.53 -2.41 6.25
C LEU A 64 13.47 -2.00 4.78
N PHE A 65 13.29 -0.72 4.52
CA PHE A 65 13.29 -0.12 3.19
C PHE A 65 14.51 0.79 3.06
N PRO A 66 15.22 0.72 1.92
CA PRO A 66 16.44 1.50 1.70
C PRO A 66 16.18 3.01 1.65
N SER A 67 14.96 3.41 1.32
CA SER A 67 14.59 4.82 1.15
C SER A 67 13.10 5.06 1.41
N PHE A 68 12.73 6.31 1.67
CA PHE A 68 11.34 6.71 1.85
C PHE A 68 10.56 6.57 0.54
N SER A 69 11.20 6.85 -0.58
CA SER A 69 10.61 6.65 -1.92
C SER A 69 10.27 5.17 -2.18
N ALA A 70 11.16 4.24 -1.85
CA ALA A 70 10.92 2.80 -1.98
C ALA A 70 9.79 2.31 -1.06
N PHE A 71 9.73 2.86 0.16
CA PHE A 71 8.63 2.60 1.09
C PHE A 71 7.28 3.06 0.51
N LEU A 72 7.20 4.26 -0.04
CA LEU A 72 5.97 4.79 -0.63
C LEU A 72 5.52 3.94 -1.83
N LEU A 73 6.43 3.63 -2.76
CA LEU A 73 6.13 2.78 -3.92
C LEU A 73 5.59 1.41 -3.49
N HIS A 74 6.22 0.76 -2.52
CA HIS A 74 5.76 -0.54 -2.03
C HIS A 74 4.35 -0.47 -1.41
N ASN A 75 4.04 0.56 -0.63
CA ASN A 75 2.71 0.71 -0.02
C ASN A 75 1.65 1.14 -1.03
N LEU A 76 1.98 2.02 -1.98
CA LEU A 76 1.08 2.45 -3.05
C LEU A 76 0.74 1.29 -3.97
N LEU A 77 1.73 0.53 -4.44
CA LEU A 77 1.51 -0.66 -5.26
C LEU A 77 0.70 -1.71 -4.49
N GLY A 78 1.03 -1.96 -3.21
CA GLY A 78 0.27 -2.90 -2.39
C GLY A 78 -1.20 -2.52 -2.18
N ARG A 79 -1.50 -1.22 -2.00
CA ARG A 79 -2.87 -0.73 -1.88
C ARG A 79 -3.60 -0.72 -3.21
N TRP A 80 -2.97 -0.22 -4.28
CA TRP A 80 -3.59 -0.15 -5.60
C TRP A 80 -3.80 -1.50 -6.25
N CYS A 81 -2.90 -2.48 -6.06
CA CYS A 81 -3.18 -3.86 -6.49
C CYS A 81 -4.44 -4.40 -5.80
N GLY A 82 -4.65 -4.10 -4.52
CA GLY A 82 -5.85 -4.49 -3.80
C GLY A 82 -7.12 -3.71 -4.19
N GLU A 83 -6.99 -2.46 -4.66
CA GLU A 83 -8.14 -1.65 -5.12
C GLU A 83 -8.56 -1.96 -6.56
N VAL A 84 -7.60 -2.18 -7.47
CA VAL A 84 -7.89 -2.58 -8.85
C VAL A 84 -8.54 -3.98 -8.87
N ASP A 85 -8.13 -4.86 -7.96
CA ASP A 85 -8.75 -6.17 -7.74
C ASP A 85 -10.08 -6.08 -6.97
N ARG A 86 -10.31 -4.96 -6.25
CA ARG A 86 -11.61 -4.61 -5.65
C ARG A 86 -12.51 -3.81 -6.58
N ARG A 87 -12.23 -3.76 -7.89
CA ARG A 87 -13.33 -3.62 -8.86
C ARG A 87 -14.14 -4.91 -8.77
N ARG A 88 -14.95 -4.98 -7.70
CA ARG A 88 -16.00 -5.96 -7.49
C ARG A 88 -16.90 -5.87 -8.73
N VAL A 89 -16.59 -6.68 -9.75
CA VAL A 89 -17.64 -7.42 -10.42
C VAL A 89 -18.38 -8.04 -9.26
N PHE A 90 -19.62 -7.61 -9.03
CA PHE A 90 -20.47 -8.15 -8.00
C PHE A 90 -20.26 -9.66 -7.96
N ASP A 91 -19.60 -10.15 -6.91
CA ASP A 91 -19.72 -11.55 -6.53
C ASP A 91 -21.18 -11.66 -6.06
N ALA A 92 -22.08 -11.82 -7.03
CA ALA A 92 -23.39 -12.32 -6.76
C ALA A 92 -23.14 -13.74 -6.29
N ALA A 93 -23.26 -13.95 -4.98
CA ALA A 93 -23.31 -15.28 -4.41
C ALA A 93 -24.51 -15.98 -5.06
N VAL A 94 -24.25 -16.75 -6.11
CA VAL A 94 -25.19 -17.74 -6.61
C VAL A 94 -25.20 -18.82 -5.54
N GLY A 95 -26.27 -18.82 -4.74
CA GLY A 95 -26.51 -19.89 -3.78
C GLY A 95 -26.50 -21.26 -4.47
N PRO A 96 -26.22 -22.33 -3.73
CA PRO A 96 -26.44 -23.68 -4.26
C PRO A 96 -27.94 -23.84 -4.52
N TYR A 97 -28.33 -24.62 -5.54
CA TYR A 97 -29.68 -24.82 -6.10
C TYR A 97 -30.08 -23.69 -7.10
N ASP A 98 -30.12 -23.87 -8.43
CA ASP A 98 -30.72 -24.94 -9.24
C ASP A 98 -29.95 -25.18 -10.57
N TYR A 99 -29.38 -26.37 -10.75
CA TYR A 99 -28.92 -26.87 -12.07
C TYR A 99 -30.09 -27.47 -12.86
N GLY A 100 -31.14 -26.69 -13.10
CA GLY A 100 -32.42 -27.28 -13.53
C GLY A 100 -33.39 -26.36 -14.26
N ARG A 101 -32.93 -25.56 -15.23
CA ARG A 101 -33.66 -25.18 -16.46
C ARG A 101 -32.98 -23.99 -17.16
N LEU A 102 -31.95 -24.31 -17.95
CA LEU A 102 -31.65 -23.52 -19.15
C LEU A 102 -31.86 -24.44 -20.34
N LEU A 103 -33.12 -24.75 -20.63
CA LEU A 103 -33.53 -25.18 -21.95
C LEU A 103 -34.71 -24.34 -22.37
N THR A 104 -34.44 -23.56 -23.42
CA THR A 104 -35.40 -23.12 -24.43
C THR A 104 -36.29 -21.95 -24.03
N GLU A 105 -35.80 -20.73 -24.23
CA GLU A 105 -36.55 -19.80 -25.09
C GLU A 105 -35.57 -19.15 -26.08
N GLY A 106 -35.90 -19.36 -27.36
CA GLY A 106 -35.11 -18.91 -28.49
C GLY A 106 -35.16 -17.39 -28.63
N ILE A 107 -34.01 -16.85 -29.03
CA ILE A 107 -33.90 -15.53 -29.62
C ILE A 107 -34.88 -15.48 -30.80
N THR A 108 -35.91 -14.64 -30.71
CA THR A 108 -36.76 -14.30 -31.86
C THR A 108 -36.88 -12.78 -31.95
N GLU A 109 -36.51 -12.29 -33.13
CA GLU A 109 -36.56 -10.94 -33.73
C GLU A 109 -36.23 -9.69 -32.90
#